data_AF-A0A929G5R4-F1
#
_entry.id   AF-A0A929G5R4-F1
#
_cell.length_a   1.000
_cell.length_b   1.000
_cell.length_c   1.000
_cell.angle_alpha   90.00
_cell.angle_beta   90.00
_cell.angle_gamma   90.00
#
_symmetry.space_group_name_H-M   'P 1'
#
loop_
_entity.id
_entity.type
_entity.pdbx_description
1 polymer ?
#
loop_
_entity_poly.entity_id
_entity_poly.type
_entity_poly.pdbx_seq_one_letter_code
_entity_poly.pdbx_strand_id
1 'polypeptide(L)'
;VRFDSRDAYPRIRWVACGLLVDNADQAIEKVTQNQVDFVNEVIIEVEDASAEPLCGEHIPAEINLKTSGPSKILLEVDNPNPGYLVIADVWYSGWQAIVDGELTPILHANYLFRAVAMPSGEHEVIIAYQPKWFYWGVVVSGLGLAGLIILGASWLGKIRSAAKD
;
A
#
# COMPACT_ATOMS: atom_id res chain seq x y z
N VAL A 1 8.47 -7.25 4.16
CA VAL A 1 9.18 -8.43 3.61
C VAL A 1 8.60 -8.72 2.24
N ARG A 2 9.44 -8.85 1.21
CA ARG A 2 9.04 -9.20 -0.16
C ARG A 2 9.02 -10.71 -0.27
N PHE A 3 7.92 -11.29 -0.76
CA PHE A 3 7.89 -12.70 -1.14
C PHE A 3 8.15 -12.81 -2.63
N ASP A 4 9.23 -13.51 -2.98
CA ASP A 4 9.54 -13.90 -4.35
C ASP A 4 9.31 -15.41 -4.45
N SER A 5 8.21 -15.84 -5.07
CA SER A 5 7.92 -17.25 -5.29
C SER A 5 8.59 -17.72 -6.57
N ARG A 6 9.09 -18.97 -6.56
CA ARG A 6 9.50 -19.66 -7.80
C ARG A 6 8.24 -19.98 -8.61
N ASP A 7 8.26 -19.59 -9.88
CA ASP A 7 7.48 -19.98 -11.08
C ASP A 7 5.94 -20.15 -11.01
N ALA A 8 5.32 -20.43 -9.86
CA ALA A 8 3.89 -20.68 -9.72
C ALA A 8 3.07 -19.48 -9.24
N TYR A 9 3.66 -18.54 -8.48
CA TYR A 9 2.96 -17.37 -7.94
C TYR A 9 3.79 -16.09 -8.11
N PRO A 10 3.62 -15.36 -9.22
CA PRO A 10 4.34 -14.11 -9.41
C PRO A 10 3.99 -13.12 -8.28
N ARG A 11 4.99 -12.34 -7.85
CA ARG A 11 4.83 -11.35 -6.77
C ARG A 11 3.67 -10.39 -7.02
N ILE A 12 3.47 -9.99 -8.27
CA ILE A 12 2.38 -9.12 -8.70
C ILE A 12 1.54 -9.93 -9.67
N ARG A 13 0.24 -10.02 -9.42
CA ARG A 13 -0.66 -10.86 -10.20
C ARG A 13 -2.07 -10.30 -10.22
N TRP A 14 -2.82 -10.70 -11.22
CA TRP A 14 -4.24 -10.42 -11.35
C TRP A 14 -5.06 -11.57 -10.78
N VAL A 15 -6.17 -11.23 -10.10
CA VAL A 15 -7.14 -12.19 -9.57
C VAL A 15 -8.54 -11.68 -9.86
N ALA A 16 -9.32 -12.44 -10.61
CA ALA A 16 -10.64 -12.00 -11.06
C ALA A 16 -11.74 -12.18 -10.00
N CYS A 17 -11.54 -13.03 -8.98
CA CYS A 17 -12.57 -13.33 -7.97
C CYS A 17 -12.08 -13.17 -6.52
N GLY A 18 -12.84 -12.41 -5.75
CA GLY A 18 -12.60 -12.13 -4.34
C GLY A 18 -13.52 -12.94 -3.41
N LEU A 19 -12.94 -13.54 -2.38
CA LEU A 19 -13.65 -14.17 -1.27
C LEU A 19 -13.62 -13.21 -0.08
N LEU A 20 -14.74 -12.54 0.21
CA LEU A 20 -14.77 -11.58 1.30
C LEU A 20 -14.83 -12.27 2.67
N VAL A 21 -14.14 -11.70 3.64
CA VAL A 21 -14.18 -12.11 5.04
C VAL A 21 -14.23 -10.88 5.95
N ASP A 22 -14.85 -11.02 7.11
CA ASP A 22 -15.09 -9.88 8.01
C ASP A 22 -13.87 -9.49 8.86
N ASN A 23 -12.88 -10.40 8.97
CA ASN A 23 -11.73 -10.21 9.84
C ASN A 23 -10.57 -11.16 9.52
N ALA A 24 -9.42 -10.83 10.10
CA ALA A 24 -8.18 -11.58 10.05
C ALA A 24 -8.32 -13.06 10.50
N ASP A 25 -9.12 -13.37 11.52
CA ASP A 25 -9.25 -14.75 12.01
C ASP A 25 -9.88 -15.65 10.95
N GLN A 26 -10.95 -15.18 10.29
CA GLN A 26 -11.57 -15.88 9.17
C GLN A 26 -10.61 -16.00 7.97
N ALA A 27 -9.82 -14.96 7.69
CA ALA A 27 -8.81 -14.98 6.63
C ALA A 27 -7.75 -16.06 6.89
N ILE A 28 -7.19 -16.10 8.10
CA ILE A 28 -6.18 -17.08 8.53
C ILE A 28 -6.73 -18.50 8.47
N GLU A 29 -7.97 -18.70 8.92
CA GLU A 29 -8.63 -20.01 8.89
C GLU A 29 -8.70 -20.55 7.46
N LYS A 30 -9.26 -19.75 6.53
CA LYS A 30 -9.38 -20.13 5.10
C LYS A 30 -8.02 -20.38 4.46
N VAL A 31 -7.01 -19.58 4.78
CA VAL A 31 -5.64 -19.77 4.28
C VAL A 31 -5.03 -21.07 4.79
N THR A 32 -5.14 -21.34 6.08
CA THR A 32 -4.46 -22.47 6.73
C THR A 32 -5.13 -23.81 6.38
N GLN A 33 -6.45 -23.81 6.15
CA GLN A 33 -7.19 -25.01 5.77
C GLN A 33 -7.07 -25.34 4.26
N ASN A 34 -6.34 -24.53 3.48
CA ASN A 34 -6.14 -24.68 2.04
C ASN A 34 -7.46 -24.84 1.25
N GLN A 35 -8.47 -24.06 1.62
CA GLN A 35 -9.81 -24.10 1.02
C GLN A 35 -9.98 -23.14 -0.17
N VAL A 36 -8.91 -22.48 -0.60
CA VAL A 36 -8.95 -21.42 -1.62
C VAL A 36 -8.01 -21.77 -2.75
N ASP A 37 -8.48 -21.63 -3.99
CA ASP A 37 -7.61 -21.72 -5.15
C ASP A 37 -6.87 -20.39 -5.31
N PHE A 38 -5.73 -20.25 -4.64
CA PHE A 38 -4.97 -19.01 -4.67
C PHE A 38 -4.46 -18.62 -6.05
N VAL A 39 -4.59 -19.46 -7.08
CA VAL A 39 -4.30 -19.05 -8.46
C VAL A 39 -5.39 -18.11 -8.96
N ASN A 40 -6.66 -18.46 -8.76
CA ASN A 40 -7.83 -17.80 -9.35
C ASN A 40 -8.62 -16.94 -8.35
N GLU A 41 -8.39 -17.15 -7.06
CA GLU A 41 -9.12 -16.51 -5.96
C GLU A 41 -8.18 -15.76 -5.01
N VAL A 42 -8.74 -14.74 -4.35
CA VAL A 42 -8.07 -13.98 -3.30
C VAL A 42 -9.04 -13.74 -2.16
N ILE A 43 -8.62 -14.02 -0.93
CA ILE A 43 -9.38 -13.66 0.27
C ILE A 43 -9.17 -12.16 0.51
N ILE A 44 -10.25 -11.40 0.67
CA ILE A 44 -10.20 -9.97 0.92
C ILE A 44 -10.87 -9.67 2.26
N GLU A 45 -10.13 -9.09 3.20
CA GLU A 45 -10.74 -8.60 4.45
C GLU A 45 -11.47 -7.29 4.17
N VAL A 46 -12.75 -7.24 4.54
CA VAL A 46 -13.61 -6.08 4.39
C VAL A 46 -14.07 -5.58 5.75
N GLU A 47 -14.12 -4.26 5.90
CA GLU A 47 -14.71 -3.64 7.09
C GLU A 47 -16.24 -3.61 7.03
N ASP A 48 -16.80 -3.60 5.82
CA ASP A 48 -18.22 -3.57 5.55
C ASP A 48 -18.68 -4.93 4.99
N ALA A 49 -19.45 -5.66 5.78
CA ALA A 49 -20.01 -6.96 5.40
C ALA A 49 -21.05 -6.87 4.26
N SER A 50 -21.51 -5.68 3.89
CA SER A 50 -22.39 -5.45 2.73
C SER A 50 -21.64 -5.27 1.41
N ALA A 51 -20.29 -5.25 1.45
CA ALA A 51 -19.49 -5.21 0.24
C ALA A 51 -19.78 -6.44 -0.64
N GLU A 52 -19.94 -6.21 -1.94
CA GLU A 52 -20.09 -7.26 -2.93
C GLU A 52 -18.71 -7.67 -3.46
N PRO A 53 -18.40 -8.98 -3.55
CA PRO A 53 -17.14 -9.42 -4.15
C PRO A 53 -17.09 -9.07 -5.64
N LEU A 54 -15.96 -8.54 -6.10
CA LEU A 54 -15.64 -8.56 -7.52
C LEU A 54 -15.32 -10.00 -7.93
N CYS A 55 -16.13 -10.57 -8.81
CA CYS A 55 -15.89 -11.86 -9.45
C CYS A 55 -16.26 -11.78 -10.94
N GLY A 56 -15.24 -11.81 -11.80
CA GLY A 56 -15.37 -11.86 -13.24
C GLY A 56 -14.90 -13.18 -13.85
N GLU A 57 -14.87 -13.26 -15.18
CA GLU A 57 -14.27 -14.42 -15.85
C GLU A 57 -12.75 -14.47 -15.59
N HIS A 58 -12.20 -15.69 -15.47
CA HIS A 58 -10.78 -15.95 -15.23
C HIS A 58 -9.92 -15.73 -16.49
N ILE A 59 -9.98 -14.52 -17.03
CA ILE A 59 -9.12 -14.07 -18.12
C ILE A 59 -7.94 -13.33 -17.50
N PRO A 60 -6.68 -13.71 -17.81
CA PRO A 60 -5.51 -13.00 -17.30
C PRO A 60 -5.51 -11.53 -17.74
N ALA A 61 -5.07 -10.64 -16.84
CA ALA A 61 -4.76 -9.26 -17.20
C ALA A 61 -3.32 -9.15 -17.71
N GLU A 62 -3.06 -8.17 -18.57
CA GLU A 62 -1.70 -7.76 -18.92
C GLU A 62 -1.18 -6.78 -17.85
N ILE A 63 -0.01 -7.07 -17.27
CA ILE A 63 0.60 -6.25 -16.22
C ILE A 63 1.98 -5.81 -16.69
N ASN A 64 2.15 -4.51 -16.91
CA ASN A 64 3.41 -3.91 -17.31
C ASN A 64 4.05 -3.15 -16.15
N LEU A 65 5.08 -3.76 -15.55
CA LEU A 65 5.83 -3.18 -14.44
C LEU A 65 6.83 -2.14 -14.94
N LYS A 66 6.51 -0.86 -14.72
CA LYS A 66 7.39 0.27 -15.07
C LYS A 66 8.45 0.53 -14.01
N THR A 67 8.10 0.42 -12.74
CA THR A 67 9.04 0.68 -11.64
C THR A 67 8.74 -0.22 -10.45
N SER A 68 9.79 -0.85 -9.90
CA SER A 68 9.71 -1.62 -8.65
C SER A 68 10.78 -1.15 -7.68
N GLY A 69 10.46 -0.14 -6.87
CA GLY A 69 11.27 0.31 -5.75
C GLY A 69 10.79 -0.21 -4.39
N PRO A 70 11.56 0.02 -3.32
CA PRO A 70 11.20 -0.40 -1.97
C PRO A 70 10.03 0.40 -1.37
N SER A 71 9.83 1.65 -1.80
CA SER A 71 8.79 2.56 -1.31
C SER A 71 7.76 2.96 -2.36
N LYS A 72 7.97 2.59 -3.64
CA LYS A 72 7.09 2.94 -4.75
C LYS A 72 7.09 1.84 -5.82
N ILE A 73 5.91 1.47 -6.28
CA ILE A 73 5.68 0.58 -7.42
C ILE A 73 4.80 1.34 -8.42
N LEU A 74 5.13 1.26 -9.71
CA LEU A 74 4.34 1.81 -10.81
C LEU A 74 4.07 0.71 -11.83
N LEU A 75 2.80 0.54 -12.17
CA LEU A 75 2.29 -0.50 -13.06
C LEU A 75 1.30 0.13 -14.05
N GLU A 76 1.28 -0.39 -15.26
CA GLU A 76 0.11 -0.30 -16.14
C GLU A 76 -0.57 -1.68 -16.12
N VAL A 77 -1.89 -1.70 -15.99
CA VAL A 77 -2.69 -2.93 -15.95
C VAL A 77 -3.78 -2.81 -17.01
N ASP A 78 -3.88 -3.78 -17.90
CA ASP A 78 -5.03 -3.95 -18.80
C ASP A 78 -5.77 -5.22 -18.41
N ASN A 79 -6.95 -5.06 -17.84
CA ASN A 79 -7.76 -6.17 -17.33
C ASN A 79 -9.16 -6.22 -18.00
N PRO A 80 -9.55 -7.39 -18.53
CA PRO A 80 -10.80 -7.53 -19.27
C PRO A 80 -12.05 -7.56 -18.37
N ASN A 81 -11.89 -7.85 -17.08
CA ASN A 81 -12.97 -7.95 -16.10
C ASN A 81 -12.60 -7.20 -14.82
N PRO A 82 -13.57 -6.76 -14.00
CA PRO A 82 -13.30 -6.27 -12.66
C PRO A 82 -12.59 -7.33 -11.80
N GLY A 83 -11.70 -6.89 -10.91
CA GLY A 83 -10.96 -7.81 -10.05
C GLY A 83 -9.92 -7.10 -9.19
N TYR A 84 -8.89 -7.86 -8.81
CA TYR A 84 -7.88 -7.44 -7.85
C TYR A 84 -6.47 -7.60 -8.42
N LEU A 85 -5.71 -6.51 -8.33
CA LEU A 85 -4.26 -6.55 -8.43
C LEU A 85 -3.69 -6.95 -7.07
N VAL A 86 -3.15 -8.16 -6.96
CA VAL A 86 -2.56 -8.70 -5.73
C VAL A 86 -1.05 -8.50 -5.75
N ILE A 87 -0.51 -7.98 -4.65
CA ILE A 87 0.93 -7.79 -4.43
C ILE A 87 1.35 -8.60 -3.20
N ALA A 88 2.15 -9.64 -3.43
CA ALA A 88 2.71 -10.54 -2.43
C ALA A 88 3.84 -9.91 -1.59
N ASP A 89 3.59 -8.70 -1.09
CA ASP A 89 4.40 -8.07 -0.06
C ASP A 89 3.54 -7.89 1.18
N VAL A 90 4.15 -8.05 2.35
CA VAL A 90 3.44 -7.95 3.62
C VAL A 90 2.75 -6.58 3.75
N TRP A 91 1.46 -6.59 4.10
CA TRP A 91 0.69 -5.39 4.40
C TRP A 91 1.24 -4.72 5.67
N TYR A 92 1.36 -3.39 5.61
CA TYR A 92 1.70 -2.53 6.73
C TYR A 92 0.95 -1.21 6.60
N SER A 93 0.59 -0.59 7.72
CA SER A 93 -0.02 0.74 7.72
C SER A 93 0.89 1.76 7.04
N GLY A 94 0.33 2.61 6.16
CA GLY A 94 1.06 3.70 5.51
C GLY A 94 1.31 3.50 4.01
N TRP A 95 0.97 2.35 3.44
CA TRP A 95 0.86 2.21 1.99
C TRP A 95 -0.43 2.85 1.47
N GLN A 96 -0.36 3.48 0.31
CA GLN A 96 -1.50 4.04 -0.42
C GLN A 96 -1.43 3.59 -1.87
N ALA A 97 -2.59 3.32 -2.46
CA ALA A 97 -2.73 3.09 -3.89
C ALA A 97 -3.37 4.33 -4.54
N ILE A 98 -2.95 4.61 -5.77
CA ILE A 98 -3.56 5.60 -6.65
C ILE A 98 -3.84 4.86 -7.94
N VAL A 99 -5.10 4.82 -8.36
CA VAL A 99 -5.54 4.24 -9.63
C VAL A 99 -6.08 5.39 -10.47
N ASP A 100 -5.49 5.62 -11.64
CA ASP A 100 -5.85 6.68 -12.58
C ASP A 100 -5.91 8.09 -11.95
N GLY A 101 -5.04 8.35 -10.98
CA GLY A 101 -4.96 9.61 -10.26
C GLY A 101 -5.88 9.73 -9.04
N GLU A 102 -6.75 8.75 -8.78
CA GLU A 102 -7.64 8.73 -7.63
C GLU A 102 -7.08 7.88 -6.48
N LEU A 103 -7.24 8.36 -5.24
CA LEU A 103 -6.81 7.61 -4.06
C LEU A 103 -7.70 6.38 -3.87
N THR A 104 -7.07 5.20 -3.91
CA THR A 104 -7.76 3.92 -3.79
C THR A 104 -7.31 3.20 -2.52
N PRO A 105 -8.23 2.63 -1.73
CA PRO A 105 -7.88 1.83 -0.57
C PRO A 105 -7.02 0.62 -0.95
N ILE A 106 -6.00 0.33 -0.12
CA ILE A 106 -5.30 -0.95 -0.18
C ILE A 106 -6.01 -1.92 0.76
N LEU A 107 -6.42 -3.04 0.19
CA LEU A 107 -7.11 -4.12 0.87
C LEU A 107 -6.12 -5.14 1.44
N HIS A 108 -6.49 -5.82 2.52
CA HIS A 108 -5.75 -6.98 3.02
C HIS A 108 -6.13 -8.20 2.19
N ALA A 109 -5.12 -8.85 1.60
CA ALA A 109 -5.29 -10.00 0.74
C ALA A 109 -4.66 -11.24 1.37
N ASN A 110 -5.40 -12.35 1.44
CA ASN A 110 -4.91 -13.62 2.01
C ASN A 110 -4.22 -13.41 3.37
N TYR A 111 -4.80 -12.55 4.21
CA TYR A 111 -4.29 -12.09 5.51
C TYR A 111 -3.00 -11.25 5.45
N LEU A 112 -1.98 -11.68 4.72
CA LEU A 112 -0.65 -11.06 4.75
C LEU A 112 -0.40 -10.05 3.65
N PHE A 113 -1.06 -10.15 2.51
CA PHE A 113 -0.71 -9.45 1.29
C PHE A 113 -1.58 -8.20 1.07
N ARG A 114 -1.28 -7.49 -0.02
CA ARG A 114 -1.98 -6.28 -0.41
C ARG A 114 -2.78 -6.55 -1.68
N ALA A 115 -3.96 -5.98 -1.78
CA ALA A 115 -4.73 -5.95 -3.02
C ALA A 115 -5.25 -4.54 -3.32
N VAL A 116 -5.43 -4.26 -4.61
CA VAL A 116 -6.13 -3.08 -5.10
C VAL A 116 -7.24 -3.58 -6.01
N ALA A 117 -8.48 -3.21 -5.69
CA ALA A 117 -9.64 -3.51 -6.52
C ALA A 117 -9.73 -2.49 -7.65
N MET A 118 -10.06 -2.93 -8.87
CA MET A 118 -10.29 -2.04 -10.02
C MET A 118 -11.35 -2.61 -10.97
N PRO A 119 -12.10 -1.75 -11.68
CA PRO A 119 -13.03 -2.17 -12.72
C PRO A 119 -12.26 -2.74 -13.94
N SER A 120 -12.98 -3.22 -14.95
CA SER A 120 -12.37 -3.60 -16.24
C SER A 120 -11.84 -2.38 -16.98
N GLY A 121 -10.66 -2.48 -17.59
CA GLY A 121 -10.08 -1.44 -18.43
C GLY A 121 -8.56 -1.38 -18.35
N GLU A 122 -8.02 -0.31 -18.92
CA GLU A 122 -6.61 0.07 -18.79
C GLU A 122 -6.46 1.05 -17.63
N HIS A 123 -5.50 0.76 -16.73
CA HIS A 123 -5.30 1.50 -15.50
C HIS A 123 -3.81 1.81 -15.26
N GLU A 124 -3.50 3.04 -14.85
CA GLU A 124 -2.21 3.38 -14.24
C GLU A 124 -2.32 3.21 -12.72
N VAL A 125 -1.48 2.34 -12.15
CA VAL A 125 -1.50 2.02 -10.73
C VAL A 125 -0.18 2.42 -10.07
N ILE A 126 -0.28 3.33 -9.10
CA ILE A 126 0.84 3.75 -8.25
C ILE A 126 0.59 3.23 -6.84
N ILE A 127 1.55 2.46 -6.31
CA ILE A 127 1.53 2.00 -4.91
C ILE A 127 2.72 2.62 -4.21
N ALA A 128 2.49 3.48 -3.22
CA ALA A 128 3.53 4.23 -2.54
C ALA A 128 3.41 4.13 -1.02
N TYR A 129 4.57 4.05 -0.34
CA TYR A 129 4.65 4.09 1.11
C TYR A 129 4.78 5.54 1.59
N GLN A 130 3.72 6.06 2.21
CA GLN A 130 3.62 7.43 2.73
C GLN A 130 3.07 7.42 4.16
N PRO A 131 3.90 7.07 5.17
CA PRO A 131 3.46 7.00 6.56
C PRO A 131 3.20 8.40 7.12
N LYS A 132 2.03 8.59 7.75
CA LYS A 132 1.63 9.87 8.38
C LYS A 132 2.66 10.38 9.40
N TRP A 133 3.35 9.47 10.10
CA TRP A 133 4.38 9.78 11.11
C TRP A 133 5.60 10.51 10.54
N PHE A 134 5.92 10.32 9.26
CA PHE A 134 7.03 11.03 8.63
C PHE A 134 6.79 12.56 8.64
N TYR A 135 5.56 12.99 8.32
CA TYR A 135 5.19 14.40 8.35
C TYR A 135 5.29 15.00 9.77
N TRP A 136 4.89 14.25 10.79
CA TRP A 136 5.07 14.65 12.19
C TRP A 136 6.55 14.82 12.55
N GLY A 137 7.41 13.90 12.10
CA GLY A 137 8.86 13.99 12.30
C GLY A 137 9.46 15.26 11.68
N VAL A 138 9.02 15.64 10.48
CA VAL A 138 9.45 16.88 9.81
C VAL A 138 9.01 18.11 10.61
N VAL A 139 7.77 18.14 11.09
CA VAL A 139 7.26 19.26 11.90
C VAL A 139 8.06 19.43 13.20
N VAL A 140 8.24 18.34 13.95
CA VAL A 140 8.99 18.36 15.22
C VAL A 140 10.44 18.79 14.99
N SER A 141 11.09 18.25 13.96
CA SER A 141 12.47 18.63 13.61
C SER A 141 12.57 20.11 13.23
N GLY A 142 11.60 20.62 12.46
CA GLY A 142 11.53 22.03 12.08
C GLY A 142 11.38 22.96 13.28
N LEU A 143 10.50 22.61 14.23
CA LEU A 143 10.32 23.37 15.47
C LEU A 143 11.59 23.34 16.34
N GLY A 144 12.25 22.18 16.45
CA GLY A 144 13.52 22.05 17.18
C GLY A 144 14.62 22.92 16.58
N LEU A 145 14.77 22.90 15.24
CA LEU A 145 15.76 23.72 14.54
C LEU A 145 15.47 25.21 14.71
N ALA A 146 14.21 25.64 14.59
CA ALA A 146 13.80 27.02 14.84
C ALA A 146 14.14 27.46 16.27
N GLY A 147 13.87 26.61 17.26
CA GLY A 147 14.25 26.85 18.66
C GLY A 147 15.75 27.07 18.85
N LEU A 148 16.59 26.23 18.22
CA LEU A 148 18.05 26.36 18.28
C LEU A 148 18.55 27.67 17.65
N ILE A 149 17.96 28.09 16.52
CA ILE A 149 18.30 29.36 15.86
C ILE A 149 17.97 30.54 16.77
N ILE A 150 16.79 30.54 17.41
CA ILE A 150 16.36 31.62 18.32
C ILE A 150 17.30 31.70 19.53
N LEU A 151 17.60 30.56 20.16
CA LEU A 151 18.52 30.50 21.30
C LEU A 151 19.93 30.96 20.90
N GLY A 152 20.45 30.51 19.77
CA GLY A 152 21.76 30.92 19.25
C GLY A 152 21.83 32.42 18.96
N ALA A 153 20.81 32.99 18.31
CA ALA A 153 20.72 34.42 18.05
C ALA A 153 20.66 35.24 19.35
N SER A 154 19.89 34.78 20.34
CA SER A 154 19.80 35.45 21.65
C SER A 154 21.13 35.43 22.41
N TRP A 155 21.87 34.32 22.33
CA TRP A 155 23.17 34.15 22.99
C TRP A 155 24.25 35.02 22.34
N LEU A 156 24.30 35.06 20.99
CA LEU A 156 25.18 35.95 20.24
C LEU A 156 24.89 37.44 20.52
N GLY A 157 23.62 37.80 20.68
CA GLY A 157 23.21 39.15 21.08
C GLY A 157 23.75 39.54 22.45
N LYS A 158 23.68 38.64 23.45
CA LYS A 158 24.24 38.87 24.79
C LYS A 158 25.76 39.06 24.77
N ILE A 159 26.48 38.22 24.02
CA ILE A 159 27.95 38.32 23.91
C ILE A 159 28.36 39.67 23.29
N ARG A 160 27.65 40.12 22.25
CA ARG A 160 27.94 41.40 21.60
C ARG A 160 27.68 42.61 22.51
N SER A 161 26.66 42.54 23.37
CA SER A 161 26.39 43.60 24.36
C SER A 161 27.50 43.68 25.39
N ALA A 162 27.94 42.54 25.93
CA ALA A 162 28.98 42.49 26.95
C ALA A 162 30.39 42.90 26.45
N ALA A 163 30.65 42.85 25.15
CA ALA A 163 31.92 43.28 24.56
C ALA A 163 32.00 44.79 24.30
N LYS A 164 30.90 45.54 24.51
CA LYS A 164 30.80 46.98 24.23
C LYS A 164 30.82 47.84 25.50
N ASP A 165 30.69 47.20 26.67
CA ASP A 165 30.85 47.79 28.01
C ASP A 165 32.30 47.62 28.49
#